data_AF-A0A8S9P0D4-F1
#
_entry.id   AF-A0A8S9P0D4-F1
#
_cell.length_a   1.000
_cell.length_b   1.000
_cell.length_c   1.000
_cell.angle_alpha   90.00
_cell.angle_beta   90.00
_cell.angle_gamma   90.00
#
_symmetry.space_group_name_H-M   'P 1'
#
loop_
_entity.id
_entity.type
_entity.pdbx_description
1 polymer ?
#
loop_
_entity_poly.entity_id
_entity_poly.type
_entity_poly.pdbx_seq_one_letter_code
_entity_poly.pdbx_strand_id
1 'polypeptide(L)'
;MIHHCSITKPTFTVSISTHKHRLSTNLGFRIRCESGDVSSSSSSMRTNALSLSSEMEGSSLKKNLMESEGKRSELYPGGMPKMGPFTGRDPNVKKPAWLRQKAPQGERFQEVKESLTRLKLNTVCEEAQCPNIGECWNGGGDGIATATIMVLGDTCTRGCRFCAVKTSRNPPPPDPMEPENTAKAITSWGTLESQELVHIALSVDYIVITSVDRDDLLDGGSGHFAQTVKAMKRLKPDIMIECLTSDFRGDLEAVDSLVHSGLDVFAHNVETVKRLQRLVRDPRAGYEQSMSVLKHAKISKPGMITKTSIMLGLGETDEEIKETMADLRAIDVDILTLGQYLQ
;
A
#
# COMPACT_ATOMS: atom_id res chain seq x y z
N MET A 1 35.86 23.60 -6.59
CA MET A 1 34.85 24.59 -7.04
C MET A 1 33.57 23.83 -7.31
N ILE A 2 32.56 24.04 -6.47
CA ILE A 2 31.25 23.40 -6.55
C ILE A 2 30.40 24.32 -7.41
N HIS A 3 30.01 23.88 -8.61
CA HIS A 3 29.03 24.59 -9.42
C HIS A 3 27.62 24.13 -9.01
N HIS A 4 26.90 25.00 -8.33
CA HIS A 4 25.45 24.89 -8.15
C HIS A 4 24.77 25.08 -9.50
N CYS A 5 23.99 24.10 -9.93
CA CYS A 5 23.02 24.25 -11.01
C CYS A 5 21.62 24.28 -10.39
N SER A 6 21.04 25.48 -10.30
CA SER A 6 19.65 25.70 -9.89
C SER A 6 18.72 25.37 -11.06
N ILE A 7 17.88 24.35 -10.91
CA ILE A 7 16.80 24.05 -11.84
C ILE A 7 15.55 24.78 -11.34
N THR A 8 15.13 25.80 -12.08
CA THR A 8 13.83 26.47 -11.89
C THR A 8 12.70 25.57 -12.39
N LYS A 9 11.61 25.50 -11.63
CA LYS A 9 10.41 24.72 -11.96
C LYS A 9 9.72 25.29 -13.21
N PRO A 10 9.34 24.47 -14.22
CA PRO A 10 8.42 24.92 -15.25
C PRO A 10 6.99 24.93 -14.71
N THR A 11 6.34 26.10 -14.80
CA THR A 11 4.91 26.27 -14.54
C THR A 11 4.13 25.80 -15.77
N PHE A 12 3.26 24.81 -15.63
CA PHE A 12 2.31 24.42 -16.69
C PHE A 12 0.96 25.09 -16.40
N THR A 13 0.48 25.90 -17.33
CA THR A 13 -0.88 26.44 -17.36
C THR A 13 -1.64 25.69 -18.45
N VAL A 14 -2.68 24.92 -18.08
CA VAL A 14 -3.58 24.28 -19.05
C VAL A 14 -4.71 25.27 -19.35
N SER A 15 -4.73 25.83 -20.56
CA SER A 15 -5.90 26.52 -21.11
C SER A 15 -6.71 25.51 -21.94
N ILE A 16 -7.93 25.21 -21.50
CA ILE A 16 -8.88 24.40 -22.25
C ILE A 16 -9.49 25.30 -23.34
N SER A 17 -9.08 25.11 -24.59
CA SER A 17 -9.75 25.70 -25.76
C SER A 17 -10.62 24.63 -26.40
N THR A 18 -11.93 24.80 -26.32
CA THR A 18 -12.92 23.94 -26.96
C THR A 18 -13.09 24.33 -28.42
N HIS A 19 -12.36 23.71 -29.35
CA HIS A 19 -12.85 23.61 -30.73
C HIS A 19 -12.34 22.35 -31.46
N LYS A 20 -13.32 21.63 -32.02
CA LYS A 20 -13.19 20.51 -32.96
C LYS A 20 -12.32 20.91 -34.16
N HIS A 21 -11.29 20.12 -34.49
CA HIS A 21 -11.13 19.46 -35.79
C HIS A 21 -9.87 18.58 -35.83
N ARG A 22 -10.05 17.43 -36.46
CA ARG A 22 -9.11 16.36 -36.80
C ARG A 22 -7.89 16.90 -37.56
N LEU A 23 -6.66 16.47 -37.21
CA LEU A 23 -5.53 16.32 -38.15
C LEU A 23 -4.43 15.44 -37.55
N SER A 24 -3.99 14.49 -38.37
CA SER A 24 -2.87 13.56 -38.20
C SER A 24 -1.54 14.31 -38.33
N THR A 25 -0.58 14.03 -37.45
CA THR A 25 0.86 14.14 -37.75
C THR A 25 1.68 13.19 -36.89
N ASN A 26 2.40 12.29 -37.56
CA ASN A 26 3.57 11.57 -37.06
C ASN A 26 4.61 12.56 -36.50
N LEU A 27 5.12 12.31 -35.30
CA LEU A 27 6.38 12.90 -34.86
C LEU A 27 7.22 11.81 -34.16
N GLY A 28 8.21 11.28 -34.89
CA GLY A 28 9.15 10.31 -34.38
C GLY A 28 10.14 10.94 -33.41
N PHE A 29 10.36 10.29 -32.27
CA PHE A 29 11.48 10.61 -31.37
C PHE A 29 12.70 9.78 -31.77
N ARG A 30 13.78 10.48 -32.11
CA ARG A 30 15.10 9.91 -32.40
C ARG A 30 15.98 10.13 -31.17
N ILE A 31 16.15 9.09 -30.35
CA ILE A 31 17.12 9.11 -29.25
C ILE A 31 18.50 8.78 -29.84
N ARG A 32 19.46 9.69 -29.66
CA ARG A 32 20.86 9.52 -30.04
C ARG A 32 21.61 9.11 -28.76
N CYS A 33 22.09 7.86 -28.72
CA CYS A 33 23.00 7.37 -27.68
C CYS A 33 24.42 7.86 -27.97
N GLU A 34 25.11 8.39 -26.96
CA GLU A 34 26.57 8.50 -26.96
C GLU A 34 27.12 7.47 -25.96
N SER A 35 27.87 6.53 -26.52
CA SER A 35 28.59 5.46 -25.85
C SER A 35 29.94 5.97 -25.34
N GLY A 36 30.21 5.81 -24.05
CA GLY A 36 31.53 5.96 -23.45
C GLY A 36 32.09 4.59 -23.06
N ASP A 37 33.11 4.15 -23.79
CA ASP A 37 33.89 2.94 -23.53
C ASP A 37 34.71 3.06 -22.24
N VAL A 38 34.71 2.03 -21.39
CA VAL A 38 35.87 1.69 -20.56
C VAL A 38 36.06 0.17 -20.53
N SER A 39 37.26 -0.21 -20.93
CA SER A 39 37.81 -1.54 -21.14
C SER A 39 37.99 -2.39 -19.88
N SER A 40 37.91 -3.70 -20.12
CA SER A 40 38.28 -4.84 -19.29
C SER A 40 39.70 -4.81 -18.70
N SER A 41 39.85 -5.36 -17.49
CA SER A 41 41.06 -6.11 -17.11
C SER A 41 40.72 -7.24 -16.13
N SER A 42 40.90 -8.46 -16.61
CA SER A 42 40.90 -9.71 -15.87
C SER A 42 42.20 -9.90 -15.09
N SER A 43 42.12 -10.35 -13.83
CA SER A 43 43.25 -10.98 -13.15
C SER A 43 42.76 -12.15 -12.32
N SER A 44 43.11 -13.36 -12.75
CA SER A 44 43.02 -14.60 -11.99
C SER A 44 44.15 -14.64 -10.95
N MET A 45 43.88 -15.13 -9.74
CA MET A 45 44.82 -16.03 -9.02
C MET A 45 44.11 -16.80 -7.90
N ARG A 46 44.02 -18.11 -8.13
CA ARG A 46 44.29 -19.27 -7.26
C ARG A 46 43.96 -19.21 -5.76
N THR A 47 43.09 -20.16 -5.43
CA THR A 47 42.99 -21.01 -4.23
C THR A 47 44.25 -21.16 -3.38
N ASN A 48 44.08 -21.11 -2.05
CA ASN A 48 44.76 -22.00 -1.12
C ASN A 48 43.81 -22.41 0.01
N ALA A 49 43.54 -23.71 0.08
CA ALA A 49 42.96 -24.38 1.23
C ALA A 49 44.09 -24.74 2.19
N LEU A 50 43.92 -24.46 3.49
CA LEU A 50 44.71 -25.07 4.55
C LEU A 50 43.78 -25.33 5.74
N SER A 51 43.55 -26.62 5.97
CA SER A 51 43.03 -27.21 7.18
C SER A 51 43.98 -27.00 8.35
N LEU A 52 43.47 -26.76 9.56
CA LEU A 52 44.03 -27.34 10.78
C LEU A 52 43.01 -27.28 11.92
N SER A 53 43.12 -28.32 12.73
CA SER A 53 42.24 -28.88 13.74
C SER A 53 42.35 -28.25 15.12
N SER A 54 41.31 -28.48 15.94
CA SER A 54 41.31 -28.63 17.42
C SER A 54 41.77 -27.42 18.25
N GLU A 55 41.22 -27.05 19.41
CA GLU A 55 40.68 -27.82 20.54
C GLU A 55 39.63 -26.98 21.29
N MET A 56 38.87 -27.68 22.14
CA MET A 56 37.96 -27.12 23.14
C MET A 56 38.76 -26.49 24.29
N GLU A 57 38.26 -25.38 24.85
CA GLU A 57 38.39 -25.12 26.29
C GLU A 57 37.18 -24.31 26.78
N GLY A 58 36.52 -24.84 27.80
CA GLY A 58 35.37 -24.24 28.45
C GLY A 58 35.76 -23.38 29.64
N SER A 59 34.95 -22.37 29.91
CA SER A 59 34.91 -21.62 31.18
C SER A 59 33.55 -20.93 31.24
N SER A 60 32.57 -21.56 31.89
CA SER A 60 32.11 -21.21 33.23
C SER A 60 31.63 -19.76 33.35
N LEU A 61 30.31 -19.57 33.34
CA LEU A 61 29.61 -18.55 34.14
C LEU A 61 28.10 -18.87 34.13
N LYS A 62 27.72 -19.87 34.94
CA LYS A 62 26.36 -19.98 35.47
C LYS A 62 26.28 -19.06 36.69
N LYS A 63 25.45 -18.02 36.62
CA LYS A 63 24.66 -17.48 37.75
C LYS A 63 23.79 -16.34 37.25
N ASN A 64 22.49 -16.60 37.18
CA ASN A 64 21.41 -15.82 37.80
C ASN A 64 20.08 -16.24 37.18
N LEU A 65 19.49 -17.30 37.75
CA LEU A 65 18.03 -17.49 37.74
C LEU A 65 17.49 -16.78 38.99
N MET A 66 16.63 -15.79 38.81
CA MET A 66 15.30 -15.75 39.44
C MET A 66 14.50 -14.54 38.95
N GLU A 67 13.30 -14.86 38.45
CA GLU A 67 12.05 -14.09 38.50
C GLU A 67 11.95 -12.73 37.78
N SER A 68 11.30 -12.76 36.61
CA SER A 68 10.06 -11.99 36.46
C SER A 68 9.11 -12.76 35.53
N GLU A 69 8.01 -13.21 36.11
CA GLU A 69 6.88 -13.80 35.39
C GLU A 69 6.08 -12.69 34.69
N GLY A 70 5.51 -12.99 33.51
CA GLY A 70 4.28 -12.33 33.09
C GLY A 70 4.24 -11.57 31.75
N LYS A 71 4.78 -12.09 30.65
CA LYS A 71 4.29 -11.78 29.29
C LYS A 71 4.32 -13.04 28.40
N ARG A 72 3.22 -13.81 28.40
CA ARG A 72 2.81 -14.67 27.28
C ARG A 72 1.83 -13.82 26.46
N SER A 73 1.92 -13.63 25.15
CA SER A 73 2.01 -14.63 24.10
C SER A 73 2.17 -13.91 22.74
N GLU A 74 3.33 -14.02 22.08
CA GLU A 74 3.55 -13.64 20.67
C GLU A 74 4.56 -14.57 19.98
N LEU A 75 4.45 -15.89 20.19
CA LEU A 75 5.38 -16.85 19.62
C LEU A 75 4.64 -17.82 18.69
N TYR A 76 4.96 -17.74 17.40
CA TYR A 76 4.69 -18.81 16.44
C TYR A 76 5.48 -20.08 16.83
N PRO A 77 5.03 -21.29 16.44
CA PRO A 77 5.82 -22.49 16.65
C PRO A 77 7.14 -22.36 15.86
N GLY A 78 8.25 -22.11 16.55
CA GLY A 78 9.56 -21.90 15.94
C GLY A 78 10.44 -20.81 16.57
N GLY A 79 9.94 -19.98 17.49
CA GLY A 79 10.79 -19.11 18.32
C GLY A 79 11.53 -17.97 17.59
N MET A 80 11.36 -17.80 16.29
CA MET A 80 11.92 -16.68 15.54
C MET A 80 10.97 -15.49 15.56
N PRO A 81 11.44 -14.26 15.82
CA PRO A 81 10.63 -13.06 15.62
C PRO A 81 10.16 -13.00 14.16
N LYS A 82 9.00 -12.37 13.94
CA LYS A 82 8.39 -12.15 12.63
C LYS A 82 9.32 -11.25 11.79
N MET A 83 10.41 -11.80 11.24
CA MET A 83 11.25 -11.11 10.29
C MET A 83 10.41 -10.90 9.03
N GLY A 84 10.31 -9.64 8.56
CA GLY A 84 9.71 -9.31 7.28
C GLY A 84 10.37 -10.07 6.11
N PRO A 85 9.95 -9.85 4.86
CA PRO A 85 10.61 -10.46 3.71
C PRO A 85 12.12 -10.25 3.80
N PHE A 86 12.89 -11.30 3.58
CA PHE A 86 14.34 -11.22 3.59
C PHE A 86 14.77 -10.40 2.37
N THR A 87 14.99 -9.11 2.57
CA THR A 87 15.36 -8.15 1.51
C THR A 87 16.84 -8.19 1.16
N GLY A 88 17.63 -9.07 1.79
CA GLY A 88 19.09 -9.08 1.71
C GLY A 88 19.76 -7.89 2.42
N ARG A 89 18.97 -6.99 3.03
CA ARG A 89 19.47 -5.86 3.81
C ARG A 89 19.65 -6.27 5.27
N ASP A 90 20.78 -5.91 5.86
CA ASP A 90 21.00 -6.10 7.30
C ASP A 90 20.00 -5.24 8.10
N PRO A 91 19.16 -5.84 8.96
CA PRO A 91 18.15 -5.11 9.73
C PRO A 91 18.75 -4.07 10.70
N ASN A 92 20.05 -4.12 10.97
CA ASN A 92 20.75 -3.13 11.78
C ASN A 92 21.17 -1.87 11.00
N VAL A 93 20.99 -1.86 9.67
CA VAL A 93 21.32 -0.69 8.84
C VAL A 93 20.38 0.45 9.18
N LYS A 94 20.95 1.59 9.61
CA LYS A 94 20.18 2.80 9.91
C LYS A 94 19.39 3.26 8.69
N LYS A 95 18.13 3.64 8.92
CA LYS A 95 17.28 4.29 7.92
C LYS A 95 18.01 5.54 7.37
N PRO A 96 18.00 5.76 6.05
CA PRO A 96 18.69 6.89 5.45
C PRO A 96 18.09 8.21 5.93
N ALA A 97 18.89 9.28 5.96
CA ALA A 97 18.50 10.56 6.57
C ALA A 97 17.25 11.20 5.93
N TRP A 98 17.02 10.97 4.64
CA TRP A 98 15.86 11.47 3.90
C TRP A 98 14.56 10.75 4.28
N LEU A 99 14.63 9.58 4.92
CA LEU A 99 13.49 8.75 5.31
C LEU A 99 13.11 8.94 6.79
N ARG A 100 13.29 10.17 7.30
CA ARG A 100 12.92 10.56 8.66
C ARG A 100 11.65 11.38 8.60
N GLN A 101 10.59 10.85 9.21
CA GLN A 101 9.35 11.58 9.34
C GLN A 101 9.17 12.15 10.75
N LYS A 102 8.48 13.28 10.84
CA LYS A 102 8.09 13.87 12.12
C LYS A 102 6.99 13.02 12.75
N ALA A 103 6.99 12.95 14.08
CA ALA A 103 5.91 12.31 14.82
C ALA A 103 4.57 12.98 14.49
N PRO A 104 3.46 12.22 14.41
CA PRO A 104 2.15 12.79 14.20
C PRO A 104 1.78 13.69 15.39
N GLN A 105 1.44 14.94 15.09
CA GLN A 105 1.10 15.98 16.06
C GLN A 105 0.19 17.02 15.39
N GLY A 106 -0.55 17.79 16.19
CA GLY A 106 -1.46 18.84 15.71
C GLY A 106 -2.92 18.59 16.12
N GLU A 107 -3.68 19.69 16.21
CA GLU A 107 -5.10 19.68 16.57
C GLU A 107 -5.92 18.85 15.58
N ARG A 108 -5.73 19.07 14.28
CA ARG A 108 -6.42 18.34 13.21
C ARG A 108 -6.16 16.82 13.25
N PHE A 109 -4.93 16.40 13.51
CA PHE A 109 -4.62 14.98 13.72
C PHE A 109 -5.44 14.39 14.88
N GLN A 110 -5.54 15.13 15.99
CA GLN A 110 -6.29 14.70 17.17
C GLN A 110 -7.79 14.63 16.90
N GLU A 111 -8.36 15.60 16.17
CA GLU A 111 -9.75 15.60 15.75
C GLU A 111 -10.10 14.38 14.88
N VAL A 112 -9.27 14.07 13.88
CA VAL A 112 -9.46 12.90 13.01
C VAL A 112 -9.39 11.62 13.84
N LYS A 113 -8.41 11.52 14.75
CA LYS A 113 -8.25 10.39 15.66
C LYS A 113 -9.47 10.17 16.57
N GLU A 114 -9.97 11.24 17.17
CA GLU A 114 -11.14 11.18 18.06
C GLU A 114 -12.40 10.82 17.29
N SER A 115 -12.53 11.35 16.07
CA SER A 115 -13.63 11.03 15.17
C SER A 115 -13.64 9.54 14.80
N LEU A 116 -12.50 9.01 14.37
CA LEU A 116 -12.31 7.58 14.08
C LEU A 116 -12.65 6.69 15.27
N THR A 117 -12.13 7.04 16.45
CA THR A 117 -12.39 6.30 17.69
C THR A 117 -13.87 6.32 18.07
N ARG A 118 -14.51 7.49 18.04
CA ARG A 118 -15.93 7.67 18.36
C ARG A 118 -16.84 6.87 17.44
N LEU A 119 -16.47 6.78 16.16
CA LEU A 119 -17.23 6.07 15.13
C LEU A 119 -16.84 4.60 14.98
N LYS A 120 -15.86 4.14 15.79
CA LYS A 120 -15.36 2.76 15.81
C LYS A 120 -14.92 2.27 14.42
N LEU A 121 -14.26 3.16 13.66
CA LEU A 121 -13.72 2.83 12.35
C LEU A 121 -12.27 2.39 12.47
N ASN A 122 -11.93 1.29 11.80
CA ASN A 122 -10.54 0.88 11.65
C ASN A 122 -9.89 1.65 10.50
N THR A 123 -8.60 1.96 10.63
CA THR A 123 -7.83 2.57 9.54
C THR A 123 -6.56 1.76 9.27
N VAL A 124 -6.20 1.62 8.00
CA VAL A 124 -4.89 1.05 7.65
C VAL A 124 -3.76 1.96 8.13
N CYS A 125 -4.03 3.26 8.31
CA CYS A 125 -3.05 4.22 8.81
C CYS A 125 -2.54 3.82 10.20
N GLU A 126 -3.44 3.38 11.09
CA GLU A 126 -3.09 2.91 12.43
C GLU A 126 -2.65 1.44 12.42
N GLU A 127 -3.42 0.56 11.78
CA GLU A 127 -3.18 -0.90 11.83
C GLU A 127 -1.90 -1.33 11.07
N ALA A 128 -1.52 -0.60 10.02
CA ALA A 128 -0.27 -0.85 9.30
C ALA A 128 0.90 0.04 9.75
N GLN A 129 0.74 0.79 10.86
CA GLN A 129 1.78 1.68 11.40
C GLN A 129 2.32 2.67 10.35
N CYS A 130 1.42 3.28 9.59
CA CYS A 130 1.78 4.14 8.47
C CYS A 130 2.61 5.34 8.97
N PRO A 131 3.83 5.54 8.45
CA PRO A 131 4.63 6.69 8.87
C PRO A 131 3.91 7.98 8.46
N ASN A 132 3.24 8.01 7.30
CA ASN A 132 2.59 9.18 6.70
C ASN A 132 1.31 9.64 7.43
N ILE A 133 0.85 8.94 8.49
CA ILE A 133 -0.41 9.23 9.18
C ILE A 133 -0.55 10.70 9.60
N GLY A 134 0.52 11.30 10.11
CA GLY A 134 0.53 12.70 10.53
C GLY A 134 0.38 13.68 9.37
N GLU A 135 0.94 13.38 8.20
CA GLU A 135 0.80 14.24 7.02
C GLU A 135 -0.59 14.08 6.40
N CYS A 136 -1.04 12.84 6.20
CA CYS A 136 -2.34 12.55 5.62
C CYS A 136 -3.49 13.13 6.46
N TRP A 137 -3.46 12.99 7.78
CA TRP A 137 -4.56 13.45 8.64
C TRP A 137 -4.52 14.95 8.92
N ASN A 138 -3.35 15.58 8.85
CA ASN A 138 -3.26 17.05 8.89
C ASN A 138 -3.54 17.70 7.52
N GLY A 139 -3.64 16.90 6.46
CA GLY A 139 -3.95 17.33 5.11
C GLY A 139 -2.79 17.89 4.30
N GLY A 140 -1.56 17.49 4.60
CA GLY A 140 -0.39 17.82 3.77
C GLY A 140 -0.23 19.30 3.44
N GLY A 141 0.40 19.58 2.29
CA GLY A 141 0.63 20.94 1.78
C GLY A 141 -0.55 21.53 0.99
N ASP A 142 -1.51 20.71 0.58
CA ASP A 142 -2.73 21.08 -0.16
C ASP A 142 -3.94 21.32 0.76
N GLY A 143 -3.80 21.02 2.05
CA GLY A 143 -4.82 21.23 3.08
C GLY A 143 -5.90 20.14 3.13
N ILE A 144 -5.80 19.08 2.32
CA ILE A 144 -6.83 18.04 2.20
C ILE A 144 -6.47 16.85 3.07
N ALA A 145 -7.11 16.75 4.24
CA ALA A 145 -6.92 15.60 5.11
C ALA A 145 -7.62 14.36 4.56
N THR A 146 -6.87 13.27 4.52
CA THR A 146 -7.29 11.99 3.94
C THR A 146 -7.02 10.87 4.96
N ALA A 147 -8.01 9.99 5.12
CA ALA A 147 -7.87 8.76 5.87
C ALA A 147 -8.30 7.59 4.99
N THR A 148 -7.63 6.45 5.14
CA THR A 148 -8.00 5.21 4.46
C THR A 148 -8.71 4.30 5.46
N ILE A 149 -10.01 4.08 5.21
CA ILE A 149 -10.89 3.32 6.10
C ILE A 149 -10.78 1.84 5.78
N MET A 150 -10.64 1.03 6.82
CA MET A 150 -10.57 -0.42 6.70
C MET A 150 -11.89 -1.05 7.15
N VAL A 151 -12.59 -1.69 6.22
CA VAL A 151 -13.81 -2.48 6.49
C VAL A 151 -13.44 -3.97 6.68
N LEU A 152 -14.39 -4.77 7.17
CA LEU A 152 -14.23 -6.20 7.43
C LEU A 152 -13.28 -6.53 8.60
N GLY A 153 -13.08 -5.56 9.50
CA GLY A 153 -12.25 -5.68 10.69
C GLY A 153 -10.76 -5.39 10.48
N ASP A 154 -9.96 -5.75 11.48
CA ASP A 154 -8.52 -5.47 11.59
C ASP A 154 -7.63 -6.72 11.51
N THR A 155 -8.24 -7.89 11.24
CA THR A 155 -7.58 -9.20 11.35
C THR A 155 -7.73 -9.98 10.05
N CYS A 156 -6.60 -10.21 9.39
CA CYS A 156 -6.48 -10.79 8.06
C CYS A 156 -6.41 -12.33 8.08
N THR A 157 -7.01 -13.00 7.09
CA THR A 157 -6.86 -14.45 6.88
C THR A 157 -5.54 -14.82 6.20
N ARG A 158 -4.77 -13.83 5.75
CA ARG A 158 -3.49 -13.97 5.06
C ARG A 158 -2.33 -13.38 5.86
N GLY A 159 -1.15 -13.92 5.59
CA GLY A 159 0.10 -13.57 6.27
C GLY A 159 1.16 -13.05 5.31
N CYS A 160 0.87 -11.93 4.64
CA CYS A 160 1.88 -11.23 3.84
C CYS A 160 3.05 -10.80 4.72
N ARG A 161 4.29 -11.07 4.30
CA ARG A 161 5.48 -10.89 5.14
C ARG A 161 5.82 -9.42 5.38
N PHE A 162 5.39 -8.54 4.48
CA PHE A 162 5.61 -7.10 4.59
C PHE A 162 4.55 -6.40 5.46
N CYS A 163 3.43 -7.06 5.74
CA CYS A 163 2.26 -6.43 6.33
C CYS A 163 2.25 -6.57 7.86
N ALA A 164 1.99 -5.45 8.55
CA ALA A 164 1.93 -5.39 10.02
C ALA A 164 0.53 -5.75 10.59
N VAL A 165 -0.49 -5.87 9.74
CA VAL A 165 -1.86 -6.18 10.14
C VAL A 165 -1.93 -7.55 10.85
N LYS A 166 -2.81 -7.65 11.86
CA LYS A 166 -3.02 -8.87 12.64
C LYS A 166 -3.51 -10.00 11.74
N THR A 167 -3.16 -11.24 12.08
CA THR A 167 -3.51 -12.40 11.25
C THR A 167 -4.20 -13.47 12.09
N SER A 168 -5.33 -14.00 11.60
CA SER A 168 -6.03 -15.15 12.17
C SER A 168 -6.63 -15.99 11.07
N ARG A 169 -6.62 -17.32 11.24
CA ARG A 169 -7.35 -18.22 10.34
C ARG A 169 -8.87 -18.05 10.45
N ASN A 170 -9.33 -17.70 11.65
CA ASN A 170 -10.74 -17.55 11.98
C ASN A 170 -10.94 -16.15 12.59
N PRO A 171 -10.97 -15.08 11.77
CA PRO A 171 -11.33 -13.76 12.26
C PRO A 171 -12.80 -13.73 12.71
N PRO A 172 -13.21 -12.73 13.51
CA PRO A 172 -14.62 -12.53 13.83
C PRO A 172 -15.50 -12.37 12.57
N PRO A 173 -16.79 -12.76 12.65
CA PRO A 173 -17.72 -12.51 11.55
C PRO A 173 -17.84 -10.99 11.28
N PRO A 174 -17.98 -10.55 10.03
CA PRO A 174 -18.22 -9.14 9.73
C PRO A 174 -19.52 -8.66 10.39
N ASP A 175 -19.55 -7.40 10.82
CA ASP A 175 -20.79 -6.76 11.27
C ASP A 175 -21.67 -6.46 10.03
N PRO A 176 -22.89 -7.03 9.92
CA PRO A 176 -23.79 -6.74 8.80
C PRO A 176 -24.17 -5.26 8.67
N MET A 177 -24.08 -4.49 9.76
CA MET A 177 -24.37 -3.05 9.77
C MET A 177 -23.14 -2.18 9.50
N GLU A 178 -21.94 -2.75 9.41
CA GLU A 178 -20.70 -2.01 9.10
C GLU A 178 -20.85 -1.15 7.83
N PRO A 179 -21.41 -1.63 6.69
CA PRO A 179 -21.54 -0.80 5.49
C PRO A 179 -22.34 0.49 5.71
N GLU A 180 -23.49 0.39 6.38
CA GLU A 180 -24.38 1.51 6.66
C GLU A 180 -23.79 2.44 7.72
N ASN A 181 -23.17 1.88 8.77
CA ASN A 181 -22.56 2.65 9.84
C ASN A 181 -21.33 3.40 9.34
N THR A 182 -20.47 2.75 8.56
CA THR A 182 -19.31 3.37 7.90
C THR A 182 -19.74 4.46 6.95
N ALA A 183 -20.78 4.24 6.13
CA ALA A 183 -21.28 5.27 5.22
C ALA A 183 -21.82 6.50 5.97
N LYS A 184 -22.61 6.31 7.03
CA LYS A 184 -23.09 7.41 7.89
C LYS A 184 -21.94 8.14 8.58
N ALA A 185 -20.97 7.39 9.10
CA ALA A 185 -19.80 7.93 9.76
C ALA A 185 -19.01 8.85 8.81
N ILE A 186 -18.61 8.35 7.63
CA ILE A 186 -17.83 9.09 6.63
C ILE A 186 -18.60 10.29 6.08
N THR A 187 -19.90 10.14 5.81
CA THR A 187 -20.69 11.27 5.26
C THR A 187 -21.03 12.33 6.30
N SER A 188 -21.01 11.98 7.59
CA SER A 188 -21.09 12.95 8.69
C SER A 188 -19.77 13.69 8.94
N TRP A 189 -18.64 13.18 8.43
CA TRP A 189 -17.39 13.94 8.40
C TRP A 189 -17.59 15.09 7.41
N GLY A 190 -17.53 16.32 7.90
CA GLY A 190 -17.88 17.51 7.11
C GLY A 190 -19.12 18.26 7.57
N THR A 191 -20.06 17.60 8.26
CA THR A 191 -21.36 18.21 8.64
C THR A 191 -21.50 18.49 10.13
N LEU A 192 -20.45 18.27 10.93
CA LEU A 192 -20.46 18.62 12.34
C LEU A 192 -20.38 20.15 12.47
N GLU A 193 -21.56 20.77 12.57
CA GLU A 193 -21.83 22.19 12.85
C GLU A 193 -21.37 22.60 14.26
N SER A 194 -20.09 22.39 14.57
CA SER A 194 -19.49 22.95 15.78
C SER A 194 -19.14 24.42 15.52
N GLN A 195 -20.14 25.27 15.68
CA GLN A 195 -20.06 26.71 16.03
C GLN A 195 -19.08 27.60 15.24
N GLU A 196 -19.66 28.30 14.27
CA GLU A 196 -19.39 29.69 13.86
C GLU A 196 -18.00 30.14 13.39
N LEU A 197 -16.91 29.36 13.46
CA LEU A 197 -15.60 29.86 12.98
C LEU A 197 -14.63 28.87 12.30
N VAL A 198 -15.04 27.65 11.93
CA VAL A 198 -14.15 26.76 11.15
C VAL A 198 -14.90 26.08 10.01
N HIS A 199 -14.92 26.71 8.85
CA HIS A 199 -15.40 26.15 7.58
C HIS A 199 -14.44 25.09 6.99
N ILE A 200 -13.67 24.41 7.86
CA ILE A 200 -12.54 23.56 7.51
C ILE A 200 -12.56 22.32 8.43
N ALA A 201 -13.54 21.45 8.27
CA ALA A 201 -13.52 20.15 8.94
C ALA A 201 -14.09 19.06 8.02
N LEU A 202 -13.34 18.78 6.94
CA LEU A 202 -13.41 17.54 6.15
C LEU A 202 -14.70 17.33 5.34
N SER A 203 -14.99 18.15 4.31
CA SER A 203 -15.75 17.59 3.18
C SER A 203 -14.85 16.52 2.55
N VAL A 204 -15.04 15.26 2.94
CA VAL A 204 -14.29 14.17 2.32
C VAL A 204 -14.88 14.00 0.92
N ASP A 205 -14.27 14.65 -0.05
CA ASP A 205 -14.66 14.57 -1.46
C ASP A 205 -13.96 13.41 -2.16
N TYR A 206 -12.93 12.83 -1.52
CA TYR A 206 -12.25 11.61 -1.93
C TYR A 206 -11.96 10.73 -0.71
N ILE A 207 -12.43 9.48 -0.74
CA ILE A 207 -12.16 8.49 0.32
C ILE A 207 -11.56 7.22 -0.26
N VAL A 208 -10.58 6.64 0.45
CA VAL A 208 -10.08 5.30 0.16
C VAL A 208 -10.69 4.32 1.16
N ILE A 209 -11.31 3.27 0.64
CA ILE A 209 -11.74 2.11 1.43
C ILE A 209 -10.83 0.94 1.09
N THR A 210 -10.38 0.24 2.12
CA THR A 210 -9.62 -1.01 2.01
C THR A 210 -10.22 -2.07 2.94
N SER A 211 -9.74 -3.30 2.84
CA SER A 211 -10.05 -4.35 3.81
C SER A 211 -8.83 -5.21 4.07
N VAL A 212 -8.93 -6.05 5.09
CA VAL A 212 -8.12 -7.25 5.22
C VAL A 212 -8.58 -8.33 4.22
N ASP A 213 -7.75 -9.35 3.97
CA ASP A 213 -8.21 -10.54 3.25
C ASP A 213 -9.18 -11.35 4.12
N ARG A 214 -10.29 -11.77 3.51
CA ARG A 214 -11.37 -12.55 4.12
C ARG A 214 -11.65 -13.83 3.34
N ASP A 215 -10.65 -14.71 3.26
CA ASP A 215 -10.78 -15.99 2.56
C ASP A 215 -11.82 -16.92 3.20
N ASP A 216 -12.27 -16.61 4.42
CA ASP A 216 -13.37 -17.26 5.13
C ASP A 216 -14.76 -16.91 4.54
N LEU A 217 -14.86 -15.84 3.77
CA LEU A 217 -16.07 -15.46 3.03
C LEU A 217 -16.04 -16.04 1.61
N LEU A 218 -17.23 -16.34 1.07
CA LEU A 218 -17.36 -16.93 -0.27
C LEU A 218 -16.84 -15.98 -1.36
N ASP A 219 -17.24 -14.70 -1.29
CA ASP A 219 -16.89 -13.63 -2.23
C ASP A 219 -15.63 -12.84 -1.82
N GLY A 220 -14.89 -13.33 -0.81
CA GLY A 220 -13.72 -12.64 -0.26
C GLY A 220 -14.00 -11.27 0.36
N GLY A 221 -15.27 -10.93 0.62
CA GLY A 221 -15.69 -9.64 1.15
C GLY A 221 -16.10 -8.60 0.10
N SER A 222 -16.09 -8.93 -1.20
CA SER A 222 -16.44 -7.98 -2.26
C SER A 222 -17.85 -7.38 -2.11
N GLY A 223 -18.85 -8.21 -1.79
CA GLY A 223 -20.21 -7.76 -1.57
C GLY A 223 -20.33 -6.77 -0.40
N HIS A 224 -19.47 -6.91 0.61
CA HIS A 224 -19.42 -5.97 1.73
C HIS A 224 -18.87 -4.61 1.29
N PHE A 225 -17.75 -4.58 0.54
CA PHE A 225 -17.28 -3.35 -0.11
C PHE A 225 -18.36 -2.69 -0.95
N ALA A 226 -19.01 -3.48 -1.82
CA ALA A 226 -20.02 -2.98 -2.74
C ALA A 226 -21.21 -2.36 -1.99
N GLN A 227 -21.63 -2.95 -0.87
CA GLN A 227 -22.66 -2.39 0.00
C GLN A 227 -22.22 -1.06 0.63
N THR A 228 -20.97 -0.98 1.12
CA THR A 228 -20.43 0.25 1.72
C THR A 228 -20.37 1.39 0.68
N VAL A 229 -19.89 1.09 -0.53
CA VAL A 229 -19.84 2.05 -1.64
C VAL A 229 -21.25 2.55 -2.00
N LYS A 230 -22.21 1.64 -2.18
CA LYS A 230 -23.60 2.00 -2.50
C LYS A 230 -24.25 2.83 -1.39
N ALA A 231 -24.02 2.49 -0.13
CA ALA A 231 -24.53 3.24 1.01
C ALA A 231 -23.93 4.67 1.05
N MET A 232 -22.63 4.82 0.81
CA MET A 232 -21.99 6.14 0.72
C MET A 232 -22.51 6.96 -0.45
N LYS A 233 -22.56 6.40 -1.68
CA LYS A 233 -23.07 7.11 -2.86
C LYS A 233 -24.54 7.50 -2.70
N ARG A 234 -25.34 6.74 -1.94
CA ARG A 234 -26.73 7.12 -1.62
C ARG A 234 -26.81 8.33 -0.70
N LEU A 235 -25.90 8.45 0.27
CA LEU A 235 -25.89 9.54 1.25
C LEU A 235 -25.17 10.80 0.72
N LYS A 236 -24.10 10.62 -0.07
CA LYS A 236 -23.33 11.69 -0.71
C LYS A 236 -22.95 11.25 -2.14
N PRO A 237 -23.80 11.53 -3.15
CA PRO A 237 -23.57 11.07 -4.53
C PRO A 237 -22.24 11.54 -5.16
N ASP A 238 -21.78 12.73 -4.78
CA ASP A 238 -20.60 13.37 -5.36
C ASP A 238 -19.26 12.93 -4.72
N ILE A 239 -19.28 12.13 -3.65
CA ILE A 239 -18.04 11.63 -3.03
C ILE A 239 -17.30 10.70 -3.99
N MET A 240 -16.02 10.94 -4.24
CA MET A 240 -15.17 10.02 -4.98
C MET A 240 -14.69 8.90 -4.06
N ILE A 241 -14.79 7.66 -4.54
CA ILE A 241 -14.45 6.47 -3.75
C ILE A 241 -13.44 5.62 -4.51
N GLU A 242 -12.28 5.43 -3.88
CA GLU A 242 -11.28 4.43 -4.27
C GLU A 242 -11.45 3.19 -3.40
N CYS A 243 -11.53 2.01 -4.01
CA CYS A 243 -11.48 0.75 -3.27
C CYS A 243 -10.14 0.07 -3.52
N LEU A 244 -9.32 -0.04 -2.49
CA LEU A 244 -8.11 -0.87 -2.46
C LEU A 244 -8.48 -2.27 -1.99
N THR A 245 -8.43 -3.25 -2.88
CA THR A 245 -9.02 -4.56 -2.66
C THR A 245 -7.98 -5.65 -2.48
N SER A 246 -8.41 -6.77 -1.87
CA SER A 246 -7.74 -8.05 -2.04
C SER A 246 -7.79 -8.51 -3.50
N ASP A 247 -7.19 -9.67 -3.78
CA ASP A 247 -7.32 -10.32 -5.07
C ASP A 247 -8.59 -11.18 -5.21
N PHE A 248 -9.44 -11.23 -4.18
CA PHE A 248 -10.62 -12.11 -4.10
C PHE A 248 -10.35 -13.58 -4.48
N ARG A 249 -9.10 -14.07 -4.30
CA ARG A 249 -8.64 -15.39 -4.78
C ARG A 249 -8.81 -15.59 -6.30
N GLY A 250 -8.78 -14.50 -7.07
CA GLY A 250 -9.01 -14.51 -8.51
C GLY A 250 -10.47 -14.64 -8.92
N ASP A 251 -11.42 -14.52 -7.99
CA ASP A 251 -12.85 -14.54 -8.30
C ASP A 251 -13.25 -13.26 -9.07
N LEU A 252 -13.51 -13.42 -10.37
CA LEU A 252 -13.86 -12.32 -11.25
C LEU A 252 -15.32 -11.85 -11.08
N GLU A 253 -16.21 -12.71 -10.59
CA GLU A 253 -17.59 -12.31 -10.26
C GLU A 253 -17.58 -11.40 -9.02
N ALA A 254 -16.71 -11.70 -8.05
CA ALA A 254 -16.45 -10.81 -6.93
C ALA A 254 -15.91 -9.46 -7.41
N VAL A 255 -14.96 -9.43 -8.36
CA VAL A 255 -14.48 -8.16 -8.96
C VAL A 255 -15.63 -7.39 -9.62
N ASP A 256 -16.47 -8.06 -10.42
CA ASP A 256 -17.61 -7.42 -11.11
C ASP A 256 -18.63 -6.80 -10.16
N SER A 257 -18.95 -7.51 -9.07
CA SER A 257 -19.85 -7.02 -8.03
C SER A 257 -19.39 -5.67 -7.49
N LEU A 258 -18.08 -5.54 -7.22
CA LEU A 258 -17.50 -4.32 -6.72
C LEU A 258 -17.44 -3.24 -7.80
N VAL A 259 -16.92 -3.53 -9.00
CA VAL A 259 -16.81 -2.58 -10.13
C VAL A 259 -18.14 -1.86 -10.41
N HIS A 260 -19.26 -2.57 -10.29
CA HIS A 260 -20.60 -2.04 -10.54
C HIS A 260 -21.29 -1.42 -9.30
N SER A 261 -20.58 -1.31 -8.17
CA SER A 261 -21.12 -0.70 -6.95
C SER A 261 -21.25 0.82 -7.03
N GLY A 262 -20.56 1.46 -7.98
CA GLY A 262 -20.52 2.91 -8.12
C GLY A 262 -19.20 3.55 -7.69
N LEU A 263 -18.17 2.77 -7.35
CA LEU A 263 -16.84 3.34 -7.08
C LEU A 263 -16.24 4.04 -8.31
N ASP A 264 -15.24 4.88 -8.04
CA ASP A 264 -14.58 5.73 -9.02
C ASP A 264 -13.20 5.18 -9.41
N VAL A 265 -12.47 4.56 -8.46
CA VAL A 265 -11.13 3.98 -8.70
C VAL A 265 -11.03 2.58 -8.10
N PHE A 266 -10.85 1.58 -8.95
CA PHE A 266 -10.56 0.20 -8.52
C PHE A 266 -9.05 0.03 -8.33
N ALA A 267 -8.60 -0.20 -7.10
CA ALA A 267 -7.20 -0.39 -6.79
C ALA A 267 -6.91 -1.82 -6.31
N HIS A 268 -5.88 -2.44 -6.87
CA HIS A 268 -5.33 -3.70 -6.35
C HIS A 268 -3.81 -3.69 -6.52
N ASN A 269 -3.09 -3.91 -5.43
CA ASN A 269 -1.63 -3.82 -5.45
C ASN A 269 -0.98 -5.13 -5.86
N VAL A 270 -0.11 -5.07 -6.87
CA VAL A 270 0.79 -6.19 -7.22
C VAL A 270 1.93 -6.32 -6.20
N GLU A 271 2.23 -5.25 -5.47
CA GLU A 271 3.21 -5.11 -4.38
C GLU A 271 4.68 -5.28 -4.76
N THR A 272 5.02 -6.22 -5.63
CA THR A 272 6.40 -6.50 -6.00
C THR A 272 6.48 -7.18 -7.37
N VAL A 273 7.69 -7.35 -7.89
CA VAL A 273 7.95 -8.00 -9.17
C VAL A 273 7.63 -9.50 -9.12
N LYS A 274 7.36 -10.10 -10.29
CA LYS A 274 6.92 -11.50 -10.44
C LYS A 274 7.76 -12.52 -9.66
N ARG A 275 9.09 -12.38 -9.68
CA ARG A 275 10.03 -13.26 -8.96
C ARG A 275 9.85 -13.26 -7.44
N LEU A 276 9.48 -12.10 -6.86
CA LEU A 276 9.45 -11.91 -5.40
C LEU A 276 8.10 -12.19 -4.75
N GLN A 277 7.04 -12.41 -5.54
CA GLN A 277 5.67 -12.58 -5.04
C GLN A 277 5.56 -13.56 -3.87
N ARG A 278 6.08 -14.79 -4.02
CA ARG A 278 6.00 -15.84 -2.98
C ARG A 278 6.88 -15.55 -1.75
N LEU A 279 7.90 -14.72 -1.90
CA LEU A 279 8.79 -14.33 -0.80
C LEU A 279 8.21 -13.18 0.02
N VAL A 280 7.41 -12.32 -0.60
CA VAL A 280 6.90 -11.08 -0.01
C VAL A 280 5.45 -11.23 0.45
N ARG A 281 4.59 -11.80 -0.39
CA ARG A 281 3.15 -11.91 -0.16
C ARG A 281 2.78 -13.30 0.39
N ASP A 282 1.55 -13.42 0.87
CA ASP A 282 0.98 -14.73 1.23
C ASP A 282 1.01 -15.66 0.00
N PRO A 283 1.32 -16.96 0.15
CA PRO A 283 1.40 -17.91 -0.96
C PRO A 283 0.11 -18.06 -1.79
N ARG A 284 -1.04 -17.63 -1.26
CA ARG A 284 -2.33 -17.61 -1.98
C ARG A 284 -2.47 -16.42 -2.93
N ALA A 285 -1.64 -15.38 -2.77
CA ALA A 285 -1.54 -14.28 -3.71
C ALA A 285 -0.51 -14.60 -4.80
N GLY A 286 -0.74 -14.10 -6.01
CA GLY A 286 0.17 -14.34 -7.15
C GLY A 286 0.15 -13.21 -8.16
N TYR A 287 1.24 -13.10 -8.93
CA TYR A 287 1.38 -12.05 -9.95
C TYR A 287 0.24 -12.11 -10.96
N GLU A 288 0.07 -13.25 -11.64
CA GLU A 288 -0.93 -13.41 -12.70
C GLU A 288 -2.37 -13.22 -12.19
N GLN A 289 -2.64 -13.63 -10.94
CA GLN A 289 -3.93 -13.41 -10.28
C GLN A 289 -4.19 -11.92 -10.03
N SER A 290 -3.19 -11.19 -9.53
CA SER A 290 -3.29 -9.74 -9.37
C SER A 290 -3.48 -9.03 -10.72
N MET A 291 -2.77 -9.48 -11.76
CA MET A 291 -2.92 -8.96 -13.12
C MET A 291 -4.32 -9.25 -13.69
N SER A 292 -4.88 -10.45 -13.46
CA SER A 292 -6.21 -10.81 -13.95
C SER A 292 -7.30 -9.99 -13.28
N VAL A 293 -7.18 -9.73 -11.97
CA VAL A 293 -8.12 -8.88 -11.22
C VAL A 293 -8.13 -7.44 -11.77
N LEU A 294 -6.95 -6.84 -11.94
CA LEU A 294 -6.82 -5.49 -12.50
C LEU A 294 -7.36 -5.40 -13.93
N LYS A 295 -6.98 -6.36 -14.78
CA LYS A 295 -7.43 -6.44 -16.17
C LYS A 295 -8.95 -6.58 -16.23
N HIS A 296 -9.53 -7.46 -15.42
CA HIS A 296 -10.97 -7.68 -15.38
C HIS A 296 -11.69 -6.40 -14.96
N ALA A 297 -11.27 -5.78 -13.85
CA ALA A 297 -11.86 -4.52 -13.40
C ALA A 297 -11.86 -3.42 -14.48
N LYS A 298 -10.77 -3.33 -15.26
CA LYS A 298 -10.63 -2.37 -16.35
C LYS A 298 -11.63 -2.60 -17.49
N ILE A 299 -11.83 -3.85 -17.89
CA ILE A 299 -12.70 -4.20 -19.03
C ILE A 299 -14.18 -4.30 -18.63
N SER A 300 -14.48 -4.59 -17.36
CA SER A 300 -15.83 -4.80 -16.86
C SER A 300 -16.72 -3.56 -16.92
N LYS A 301 -16.13 -2.36 -16.81
CA LYS A 301 -16.88 -1.10 -16.89
C LYS A 301 -16.10 -0.05 -17.70
N PRO A 302 -16.64 0.43 -18.84
CA PRO A 302 -16.02 1.51 -19.60
C PRO A 302 -15.73 2.74 -18.74
N GLY A 303 -14.51 3.24 -18.84
CA GLY A 303 -14.06 4.40 -18.05
C GLY A 303 -13.65 4.08 -16.61
N MET A 304 -13.64 2.81 -16.18
CA MET A 304 -13.09 2.44 -14.88
C MET A 304 -11.60 2.81 -14.81
N ILE A 305 -11.24 3.55 -13.76
CA ILE A 305 -9.86 3.87 -13.43
C ILE A 305 -9.32 2.74 -12.57
N THR A 306 -8.19 2.18 -12.97
CA THR A 306 -7.50 1.12 -12.25
C THR A 306 -6.16 1.62 -11.71
N LYS A 307 -5.86 1.20 -10.48
CA LYS A 307 -4.67 1.64 -9.75
C LYS A 307 -3.94 0.47 -9.11
N THR A 308 -2.63 0.57 -9.03
CA THR A 308 -1.80 -0.42 -8.34
C THR A 308 -0.59 0.25 -7.69
N SER A 309 0.13 -0.51 -6.86
CA SER A 309 1.38 -0.09 -6.24
C SER A 309 2.45 -1.16 -6.30
N ILE A 310 3.70 -0.69 -6.29
CA ILE A 310 4.89 -1.53 -6.09
C ILE A 310 5.72 -0.94 -4.93
N MET A 311 6.07 -1.79 -3.98
CA MET A 311 7.05 -1.48 -2.96
C MET A 311 8.47 -1.77 -3.46
N LEU A 312 9.36 -0.81 -3.26
CA LEU A 312 10.76 -0.86 -3.65
C LEU A 312 11.67 -1.19 -2.47
N GLY A 313 12.82 -1.80 -2.73
CA GLY A 313 13.81 -2.22 -1.74
C GLY A 313 13.53 -3.60 -1.13
N LEU A 314 12.80 -4.46 -1.85
CA LEU A 314 12.54 -5.86 -1.48
C LEU A 314 13.53 -6.84 -2.13
N GLY A 315 14.41 -6.35 -3.01
CA GLY A 315 15.43 -7.12 -3.72
C GLY A 315 15.16 -7.28 -5.22
N GLU A 316 14.25 -6.47 -5.75
CA GLU A 316 13.96 -6.32 -7.17
C GLU A 316 15.04 -5.48 -7.88
N THR A 317 15.22 -5.71 -9.19
CA THR A 317 16.08 -4.86 -10.02
C THR A 317 15.26 -3.84 -10.81
N ASP A 318 15.92 -2.80 -11.31
CA ASP A 318 15.30 -1.80 -12.18
C ASP A 318 14.69 -2.43 -13.45
N GLU A 319 15.32 -3.47 -13.99
CA GLU A 319 14.80 -4.22 -15.15
C GLU A 319 13.50 -4.94 -14.82
N GLU A 320 13.42 -5.60 -13.66
CA GLU A 320 12.19 -6.29 -13.22
C GLU A 320 11.06 -5.30 -12.93
N ILE A 321 11.39 -4.10 -12.43
CA ILE A 321 10.43 -3.00 -12.27
C ILE A 321 9.93 -2.54 -13.63
N LYS A 322 10.81 -2.32 -14.61
CA LYS A 322 10.43 -1.92 -15.98
C LYS A 322 9.55 -2.98 -16.66
N GLU A 323 9.88 -4.26 -16.49
CA GLU A 323 9.05 -5.38 -16.95
C GLU A 323 7.66 -5.32 -16.31
N THR A 324 7.60 -5.17 -14.99
CA THR A 324 6.34 -5.06 -14.27
C THR A 324 5.51 -3.85 -14.74
N MET A 325 6.15 -2.70 -14.99
CA MET A 325 5.47 -1.52 -15.54
C MET A 325 4.93 -1.76 -16.95
N ALA A 326 5.68 -2.48 -17.79
CA ALA A 326 5.25 -2.85 -19.14
C ALA A 326 4.03 -3.79 -19.09
N ASP A 327 4.06 -4.79 -18.21
CA ASP A 327 2.96 -5.72 -17.98
C ASP A 327 1.70 -4.99 -17.51
N LEU A 328 1.82 -4.12 -16.50
CA LEU A 328 0.73 -3.29 -15.98
C LEU A 328 0.12 -2.42 -17.08
N ARG A 329 0.96 -1.83 -17.93
CA ARG A 329 0.45 -1.06 -19.07
C ARG A 329 -0.18 -1.89 -20.17
N ALA A 330 0.25 -3.13 -20.37
CA ALA A 330 -0.34 -4.05 -21.34
C ALA A 330 -1.78 -4.43 -20.98
N ILE A 331 -2.15 -4.39 -19.69
CA ILE A 331 -3.52 -4.62 -19.21
C ILE A 331 -4.30 -3.34 -18.91
N ASP A 332 -3.78 -2.20 -19.34
CA ASP A 332 -4.42 -0.89 -19.26
C ASP A 332 -4.60 -0.31 -17.84
N VAL A 333 -3.65 -0.56 -16.93
CA VAL A 333 -3.62 0.10 -15.60
C VAL A 333 -3.29 1.58 -15.71
N ASP A 334 -4.12 2.43 -15.11
CA ASP A 334 -4.06 3.89 -15.26
C ASP A 334 -3.06 4.55 -14.30
N ILE A 335 -3.03 4.09 -13.05
CA ILE A 335 -2.25 4.72 -11.98
C ILE A 335 -1.30 3.69 -11.35
N LEU A 336 -0.03 4.05 -11.27
CA LEU A 336 1.00 3.29 -10.56
C LEU A 336 1.61 4.15 -9.46
N THR A 337 1.66 3.64 -8.24
CA THR A 337 2.43 4.24 -7.15
C THR A 337 3.67 3.41 -6.84
N LEU A 338 4.79 4.09 -6.59
CA LEU A 338 6.05 3.47 -6.20
C LEU A 338 6.43 3.99 -4.82
N GLY A 339 6.59 3.10 -3.85
CA GLY A 339 6.89 3.45 -2.46
C GLY A 339 8.07 2.66 -1.93
N GLN A 340 8.89 3.26 -1.05
CA GLN A 340 9.95 2.54 -0.36
C GLN A 340 9.36 1.59 0.70
N TYR A 341 9.70 0.30 0.64
CA TYR A 341 9.41 -0.64 1.72
C TYR A 341 10.16 -0.24 2.99
N LEU A 342 9.45 -0.24 4.12
CA LEU A 342 9.99 0.10 5.43
C LEU A 342 10.02 -1.14 6.31
N GLN A 343 11.23 -1.48 6.77
CA GLN A 343 11.47 -2.50 7.80
C GLN A 343 11.31 -1.93 9.21
#